data_AF-A0A3P1SYA3-F1
#
_entry.id   AF-A0A3P1SYA3-F1
#
_cell.length_a   1.000
_cell.length_b   1.000
_cell.length_c   1.000
_cell.angle_alpha   90.00
_cell.angle_beta   90.00
_cell.angle_gamma   90.00
#
_symmetry.space_group_name_H-M   'P 1'
#
loop_
_entity.id
_entity.type
_entity.pdbx_description
1 polymer ?
#
loop_
_entity_poly.entity_id
_entity_poly.type
_entity_poly.pdbx_seq_one_letter_code
_entity_poly.pdbx_strand_id
1 'polypeptide(L)'
;MSLYNYLVKSSVSAEEIRYNFHREEVEQLYNLLQEKGYDSYFDFVRDNQKDILRYIALSDSQRRQKKWTNHPLQLLLRFAALQIAEITVQFQNNILDISNIVDSGSYRNFLATCADGVLPLLVNTPLREFPFEGYDNPFLAHKDQT
;
A
#
# COMPACT_ATOMS: atom_id res chain seq x y z
N MET A 1 -22.01 -2.99 14.28
CA MET A 1 -21.57 -2.87 12.87
C MET A 1 -20.51 -3.97 12.67
N SER A 2 -20.68 -4.89 11.72
CA SER A 2 -19.76 -6.05 11.57
C SER A 2 -18.50 -5.70 10.78
N LEU A 3 -17.40 -6.42 11.01
CA LEU A 3 -16.15 -6.31 10.24
C LEU A 3 -16.40 -6.49 8.73
N TYR A 4 -17.29 -7.42 8.37
CA TYR A 4 -17.77 -7.61 7.00
C TYR A 4 -18.30 -6.30 6.38
N ASN A 5 -19.16 -5.56 7.09
CA ASN A 5 -19.71 -4.30 6.57
C ASN A 5 -18.64 -3.20 6.40
N TYR A 6 -17.53 -3.25 7.15
CA TYR A 6 -16.39 -2.34 6.95
C TYR A 6 -15.56 -2.74 5.73
N LEU A 7 -15.29 -4.04 5.57
CA LEU A 7 -14.50 -4.58 4.47
C LEU A 7 -15.24 -4.47 3.12
N VAL A 8 -16.56 -4.61 3.08
CA VAL A 8 -17.38 -4.39 1.86
C VAL A 8 -17.32 -2.94 1.37
N LYS A 9 -17.03 -1.98 2.26
CA LYS A 9 -16.87 -0.55 1.92
C LYS A 9 -15.40 -0.14 1.74
N SER A 10 -14.46 -1.09 1.74
CA SER A 10 -13.02 -0.83 1.66
C SER A 10 -12.62 -0.03 0.43
N SER A 11 -13.24 -0.30 -0.73
CA SER A 11 -12.86 0.30 -2.01
C SER A 11 -13.21 1.78 -2.16
N VAL A 12 -14.17 2.29 -1.35
CA VAL A 12 -14.75 3.63 -1.52
C VAL A 12 -13.67 4.71 -1.56
N SER A 13 -12.69 4.67 -0.65
CA SER A 13 -11.63 5.67 -0.61
C SER A 13 -10.71 5.60 -1.83
N ALA A 14 -10.39 4.41 -2.33
CA ALA A 14 -9.55 4.25 -3.51
C ALA A 14 -10.28 4.73 -4.77
N GLU A 15 -11.55 4.35 -4.91
CA GLU A 15 -12.43 4.79 -6.00
C GLU A 15 -12.57 6.31 -6.03
N GLU A 16 -12.90 6.95 -4.91
CA GLU A 16 -12.99 8.42 -4.83
C GLU A 16 -11.70 9.12 -5.24
N ILE A 17 -10.54 8.62 -4.81
CA ILE A 17 -9.25 9.21 -5.19
C ILE A 17 -9.01 9.02 -6.69
N ARG A 18 -9.30 7.82 -7.23
CA ARG A 18 -9.13 7.48 -8.63
C ARG A 18 -9.99 8.35 -9.54
N TYR A 19 -11.27 8.52 -9.23
CA TYR A 19 -12.22 9.32 -10.03
C TYR A 19 -11.97 10.83 -9.97
N ASN A 20 -11.18 11.31 -9.00
CA ASN A 20 -10.82 12.71 -8.91
C ASN A 20 -9.70 13.12 -9.88
N PHE A 21 -9.02 12.19 -10.56
CA PHE A 21 -8.01 12.53 -11.57
C PHE A 21 -8.66 12.93 -12.89
N HIS A 22 -8.37 14.14 -13.35
CA HIS A 22 -8.70 14.56 -14.70
C HIS A 22 -7.70 13.98 -15.71
N ARG A 23 -8.11 13.84 -16.97
CA ARG A 23 -7.29 13.20 -18.01
C ARG A 23 -5.92 13.89 -18.17
N GLU A 24 -5.90 15.21 -18.15
CA GLU A 24 -4.69 16.02 -18.27
C GLU A 24 -3.76 15.81 -17.07
N GLU A 25 -4.31 15.63 -15.87
CA GLU A 25 -3.54 15.33 -14.66
C GLU A 25 -2.89 13.94 -14.74
N VAL A 26 -3.55 12.96 -15.37
CA VAL A 26 -3.00 11.61 -15.58
C VAL A 26 -1.81 11.65 -16.53
N GLU A 27 -1.92 12.39 -17.63
CA GLU A 27 -0.81 12.55 -18.59
C GLU A 27 0.38 13.30 -17.94
N GLN A 28 0.11 14.35 -17.16
CA GLN A 28 1.15 15.05 -16.39
C GLN A 28 1.82 14.16 -15.35
N LEU A 29 1.03 13.37 -14.62
CA LEU A 29 1.53 12.43 -13.62
C LEU A 29 2.41 11.35 -14.27
N TYR A 30 2.01 10.81 -15.42
CA TYR A 30 2.80 9.83 -16.16
C TYR A 30 4.20 10.38 -16.50
N ASN A 31 4.25 11.57 -17.11
CA ASN A 31 5.51 12.21 -17.47
C ASN A 31 6.36 12.52 -16.23
N LEU A 32 5.73 13.02 -15.16
CA LEU A 32 6.40 13.32 -13.90
C LEU A 32 7.02 12.08 -13.25
N LEU A 33 6.31 10.95 -13.23
CA LEU A 33 6.83 9.70 -12.68
C LEU A 33 7.97 9.14 -13.54
N GLN A 34 7.85 9.24 -14.86
CA GLN A 34 8.89 8.82 -15.80
C GLN A 34 10.18 9.62 -15.61
N GLU A 35 10.07 10.95 -15.45
CA GLU A 35 11.21 11.84 -15.22
C GLU A 35 11.84 11.62 -13.84
N LYS A 36 11.02 11.48 -12.80
CA LYS A 36 11.47 11.35 -11.41
C LYS A 36 12.19 10.03 -11.14
N GLY A 37 11.75 8.96 -11.80
CA GLY A 37 12.28 7.61 -11.60
C GLY A 37 11.80 6.94 -10.30
N TYR A 38 11.98 5.63 -10.25
CA TYR A 38 11.41 4.75 -9.23
C TYR A 38 11.94 5.08 -7.82
N ASP A 39 13.26 5.14 -7.62
CA ASP A 39 13.85 5.32 -6.28
C ASP A 39 13.45 6.66 -5.66
N SER A 40 13.57 7.75 -6.44
CA SER A 40 13.16 9.09 -6.03
C SER A 40 11.66 9.18 -5.71
N TYR A 41 10.82 8.35 -6.34
CA TYR A 41 9.40 8.28 -6.01
C TYR A 41 9.19 7.61 -4.65
N PHE A 42 9.88 6.49 -4.37
CA PHE A 42 9.81 5.82 -3.07
C PHE A 42 10.34 6.67 -1.93
N ASP A 43 11.44 7.40 -2.15
CA ASP A 43 11.94 8.39 -1.19
C ASP A 43 10.88 9.45 -0.88
N PHE A 44 10.19 9.97 -1.91
CA PHE A 44 9.08 10.91 -1.70
C PHE A 44 7.93 10.30 -0.88
N VAL A 45 7.52 9.05 -1.17
CA VAL A 45 6.45 8.38 -0.42
C VAL A 45 6.84 8.23 1.04
N ARG A 46 8.09 7.81 1.33
CA ARG A 46 8.62 7.70 2.69
C ARG A 46 8.61 9.04 3.40
N ASP A 47 9.12 10.09 2.76
CA ASP A 47 9.31 11.40 3.38
C ASP A 47 7.97 12.13 3.61
N ASN A 48 6.93 11.79 2.84
CA ASN A 48 5.59 12.41 2.92
C ASN A 48 4.51 11.50 3.53
N GLN A 49 4.92 10.38 4.15
CA GLN A 49 4.01 9.33 4.62
C GLN A 49 2.83 9.86 5.48
N LYS A 50 3.09 10.79 6.40
CA LYS A 50 2.07 11.34 7.30
C LYS A 50 0.97 12.08 6.54
N ASP A 51 1.35 12.88 5.54
CA ASP A 51 0.39 13.65 4.75
C ASP A 51 -0.37 12.75 3.77
N ILE A 52 0.29 11.72 3.22
CA ILE A 52 -0.35 10.71 2.37
C ILE A 52 -1.43 9.95 3.15
N LEU A 53 -1.08 9.41 4.34
CA LEU A 53 -2.04 8.70 5.19
C LEU A 53 -3.19 9.61 5.65
N ARG A 54 -2.88 10.87 5.96
CA ARG A 54 -3.90 11.87 6.27
C ARG A 54 -4.83 12.10 5.10
N TYR A 55 -4.30 12.24 3.87
CA TYR A 55 -5.09 12.46 2.66
C TYR A 55 -6.06 11.30 2.38
N ILE A 56 -5.62 10.06 2.58
CA ILE A 56 -6.48 8.87 2.47
C ILE A 56 -7.65 8.95 3.46
N ALA A 57 -7.40 9.35 4.71
CA ALA A 57 -8.44 9.41 5.74
C ALA A 57 -9.49 10.53 5.56
N LEU A 58 -9.26 11.50 4.67
CA LEU A 58 -10.19 12.60 4.42
C LEU A 58 -11.36 12.20 3.54
N SER A 59 -12.52 12.83 3.72
CA SER A 59 -13.63 12.74 2.75
C SER A 59 -13.30 13.48 1.44
N ASP A 60 -14.04 13.19 0.36
CA ASP A 60 -13.91 13.91 -0.92
C ASP A 60 -13.99 15.44 -0.75
N SER A 61 -14.95 15.94 0.02
CA SER A 61 -15.09 17.38 0.30
C SER A 61 -13.87 17.98 1.00
N GLN A 62 -13.24 17.23 1.91
CA GLN A 62 -12.04 17.67 2.61
C GLN A 62 -10.80 17.62 1.74
N ARG A 63 -10.72 16.67 0.78
CA ARG A 63 -9.63 16.57 -0.20
C ARG A 63 -9.64 17.73 -1.20
N ARG A 64 -10.80 18.34 -1.48
CA ARG A 64 -10.96 19.52 -2.36
C ARG A 64 -10.57 20.85 -1.71
N GLN A 65 -10.11 20.85 -0.46
CA GLN A 65 -9.65 22.08 0.21
C GLN A 65 -8.35 22.62 -0.40
N LYS A 66 -8.20 23.95 -0.44
CA LYS A 66 -7.06 24.65 -1.06
C LYS A 66 -5.69 24.11 -0.64
N LYS A 67 -5.53 23.68 0.62
CA LYS A 67 -4.25 23.14 1.12
C LYS A 67 -3.77 21.92 0.33
N TRP A 68 -4.69 21.13 -0.22
CA TRP A 68 -4.37 19.93 -1.00
C TRP A 68 -4.32 20.22 -2.48
N THR A 69 -5.32 20.94 -3.00
CA THR A 69 -5.40 21.29 -4.43
C THR A 69 -4.29 22.22 -4.89
N ASN A 70 -3.77 23.06 -3.98
CA ASN A 70 -2.70 24.00 -4.27
C ASN A 70 -1.34 23.50 -3.77
N HIS A 71 -1.24 22.26 -3.28
CA HIS A 71 0.03 21.71 -2.84
C HIS A 71 0.96 21.58 -4.06
N PRO A 72 2.23 22.04 -3.99
CA PRO A 72 3.14 22.03 -5.15
C PRO A 72 3.38 20.62 -5.70
N LEU A 73 3.28 19.61 -4.83
CA LEU A 73 3.42 18.18 -5.18
C LEU A 73 2.08 17.44 -5.16
N GLN A 74 0.95 18.12 -5.38
CA GLN A 74 -0.38 17.53 -5.20
C GLN A 74 -0.62 16.25 -6.03
N LEU A 75 -0.09 16.19 -7.26
CA LEU A 75 -0.25 15.03 -8.13
C LEU A 75 0.46 13.81 -7.57
N LEU A 76 1.68 13.97 -7.06
CA LEU A 76 2.44 12.90 -6.43
C LEU A 76 1.82 12.44 -5.11
N LEU A 77 1.33 13.37 -4.29
CA LEU A 77 0.61 13.06 -3.05
C LEU A 77 -0.64 12.23 -3.33
N ARG A 78 -1.47 12.67 -4.29
CA ARG A 78 -2.71 11.98 -4.69
C ARG A 78 -2.41 10.61 -5.27
N PHE A 79 -1.37 10.49 -6.08
CA PHE A 79 -0.96 9.21 -6.67
C PHE A 79 -0.45 8.23 -5.61
N ALA A 80 0.41 8.68 -4.68
CA ALA A 80 0.86 7.84 -3.57
C ALA A 80 -0.31 7.41 -2.67
N ALA A 81 -1.25 8.31 -2.40
CA ALA A 81 -2.47 7.99 -1.67
C ALA A 81 -3.32 6.93 -2.40
N LEU A 82 -3.48 7.07 -3.73
CA LEU A 82 -4.18 6.08 -4.55
C LEU A 82 -3.48 4.72 -4.50
N GLN A 83 -2.16 4.68 -4.73
CA GLN A 83 -1.39 3.43 -4.73
C GLN A 83 -1.51 2.69 -3.39
N ILE A 84 -1.33 3.41 -2.27
CA ILE A 84 -1.44 2.82 -0.94
C ILE A 84 -2.88 2.36 -0.65
N ALA A 85 -3.89 3.15 -1.05
CA ALA A 85 -5.28 2.77 -0.88
C ALA A 85 -5.64 1.51 -1.68
N GLU A 86 -5.22 1.40 -2.93
CA GLU A 86 -5.47 0.24 -3.79
C GLU A 86 -4.82 -1.04 -3.24
N ILE A 87 -3.55 -0.96 -2.83
CA ILE A 87 -2.85 -2.10 -2.20
C ILE A 87 -3.55 -2.50 -0.89
N THR A 88 -4.02 -1.52 -0.11
CA THR A 88 -4.75 -1.77 1.14
C THR A 88 -6.11 -2.42 0.88
N VAL A 89 -6.83 -1.99 -0.16
CA VAL A 89 -8.10 -2.61 -0.58
C VAL A 89 -7.89 -4.04 -1.03
N GLN A 90 -6.84 -4.29 -1.82
CA GLN A 90 -6.48 -5.65 -2.21
C GLN A 90 -6.18 -6.52 -0.99
N PHE A 91 -5.40 -6.02 -0.03
CA PHE A 91 -5.13 -6.70 1.24
C PHE A 91 -6.43 -6.96 2.03
N GLN A 92 -7.32 -5.97 2.11
CA GLN A 92 -8.61 -6.09 2.81
C GLN A 92 -9.55 -7.09 2.14
N ASN A 93 -9.57 -7.16 0.81
CA ASN A 93 -10.33 -8.14 0.04
C ASN A 93 -9.77 -9.55 0.25
N ASN A 94 -8.45 -9.72 0.26
CA ASN A 94 -7.82 -10.98 0.63
C ASN A 94 -8.20 -11.39 2.07
N ILE A 95 -8.32 -10.42 2.99
CA ILE A 95 -8.77 -10.65 4.37
C ILE A 95 -10.29 -10.88 4.48
N LEU A 96 -11.13 -10.42 3.55
CA LEU A 96 -12.57 -10.65 3.61
C LEU A 96 -12.90 -12.15 3.58
N ASP A 97 -12.14 -12.94 2.83
CA ASP A 97 -12.25 -14.41 2.85
C ASP A 97 -11.87 -15.00 4.22
N ILE A 98 -11.02 -14.30 4.98
CA ILE A 98 -10.60 -14.70 6.32
C ILE A 98 -11.76 -14.63 7.32
N SER A 99 -12.73 -13.71 7.18
CA SER A 99 -13.86 -13.69 8.12
C SER A 99 -14.66 -15.00 8.08
N ASN A 100 -14.75 -15.65 6.92
CA ASN A 100 -15.37 -16.97 6.78
C ASN A 100 -14.47 -18.11 7.29
N ILE A 101 -13.15 -17.98 7.12
CA ILE A 101 -12.15 -18.99 7.56
C ILE A 101 -12.00 -18.99 9.09
N VAL A 102 -12.10 -17.84 9.77
CA VAL A 102 -12.00 -17.78 11.23
C VAL A 102 -13.18 -18.49 11.90
N ASP A 103 -14.38 -18.38 11.32
CA ASP A 103 -15.60 -18.95 11.90
C ASP A 103 -15.78 -20.44 11.58
N SER A 104 -15.12 -20.98 10.53
CA SER A 104 -15.37 -22.36 10.06
C SER A 104 -14.20 -23.09 9.38
N GLY A 105 -13.02 -22.46 9.28
CA GLY A 105 -11.89 -22.93 8.48
C GLY A 105 -10.66 -23.38 9.29
N SER A 106 -9.64 -23.84 8.57
CA SER A 106 -8.36 -24.27 9.14
C SER A 106 -7.44 -23.09 9.41
N TYR A 107 -6.74 -23.11 10.56
CA TYR A 107 -5.64 -22.18 10.86
C TYR A 107 -4.62 -22.06 9.72
N ARG A 108 -4.37 -23.15 8.98
CA ARG A 108 -3.44 -23.13 7.84
C ARG A 108 -3.98 -22.30 6.66
N ASN A 109 -5.28 -22.37 6.41
CA ASN A 109 -5.92 -21.56 5.36
C ASN A 109 -5.91 -20.08 5.78
N PHE A 110 -6.17 -19.80 7.06
CA PHE A 110 -6.06 -18.46 7.62
C PHE A 110 -4.65 -17.88 7.39
N LEU A 111 -3.62 -18.64 7.74
CA LEU A 111 -2.23 -18.23 7.57
C LEU A 111 -1.86 -18.03 6.09
N ALA A 112 -2.30 -18.92 5.20
CA ALA A 112 -2.01 -18.81 3.77
C ALA A 112 -2.64 -17.55 3.14
N THR A 113 -3.88 -17.24 3.48
CA THR A 113 -4.55 -16.02 2.98
C THR A 113 -3.89 -14.75 3.52
N CYS A 114 -3.49 -14.72 4.80
CA CYS A 114 -2.67 -13.64 5.34
C CYS A 114 -1.33 -13.51 4.61
N ALA A 115 -0.64 -14.63 4.39
CA ALA A 115 0.66 -14.68 3.72
C ALA A 115 0.58 -14.15 2.28
N ASP A 116 -0.47 -14.50 1.53
CA ASP A 116 -0.72 -13.98 0.18
C ASP A 116 -0.89 -12.46 0.18
N GLY A 117 -1.66 -11.91 1.14
CA GLY A 117 -1.84 -10.46 1.27
C GLY A 117 -0.56 -9.69 1.61
N VAL A 118 0.36 -10.28 2.39
CA VAL A 118 1.63 -9.63 2.76
C VAL A 118 2.78 -9.97 1.80
N LEU A 119 2.62 -10.96 0.92
CA LEU A 119 3.66 -11.42 0.01
C LEU A 119 4.24 -10.28 -0.84
N PRO A 120 3.44 -9.37 -1.44
CA PRO A 120 3.99 -8.25 -2.20
C PRO A 120 4.87 -7.29 -1.38
N LEU A 121 4.68 -7.23 -0.06
CA LEU A 121 5.49 -6.43 0.85
C LEU A 121 6.77 -7.17 1.28
N LEU A 122 6.71 -8.51 1.35
CA LEU A 122 7.81 -9.37 1.79
C LEU A 122 8.81 -9.74 0.68
N VAL A 123 8.43 -9.68 -0.60
CA VAL A 123 9.33 -9.99 -1.73
C VAL A 123 10.62 -9.15 -1.69
N ASN A 124 10.57 -7.94 -1.13
CA ASN A 124 11.72 -7.05 -1.00
C ASN A 124 12.35 -7.04 0.41
N THR A 125 11.80 -7.81 1.35
CA THR A 125 12.27 -7.84 2.76
C THR A 125 12.40 -9.29 3.23
N PRO A 126 13.46 -10.01 2.81
CA PRO A 126 13.69 -11.38 3.26
C PRO A 126 13.84 -11.44 4.79
N LEU A 127 13.65 -12.64 5.36
CA LEU A 127 13.88 -12.86 6.78
C LEU A 127 15.29 -12.39 7.16
N ARG A 128 15.36 -11.53 8.20
CA ARG A 128 16.64 -10.99 8.70
C ARG A 128 17.55 -12.10 9.23
N GLU A 129 16.96 -13.13 9.80
CA GLU A 129 17.63 -14.28 10.39
C GLU A 129 17.15 -15.55 9.69
N PHE A 130 18.05 -16.52 9.56
CA PHE A 130 17.65 -17.83 9.06
C PHE A 130 16.94 -18.59 10.19
N PRO A 131 15.71 -19.07 9.97
CA PRO A 131 14.82 -19.48 11.04
C PRO A 131 15.11 -20.90 11.59
N PHE A 132 16.30 -21.45 11.32
CA PHE A 132 16.70 -22.79 11.75
C PHE A 132 17.87 -22.71 12.72
N GLU A 133 17.68 -23.30 13.89
CA GLU A 133 18.67 -23.31 14.96
C GLU A 133 20.00 -23.92 14.50
N GLY A 134 21.11 -23.27 14.86
CA GLY A 134 22.46 -23.73 14.54
C GLY A 134 22.97 -23.37 13.14
N TYR A 135 22.25 -22.54 12.39
CA TYR A 135 22.65 -22.11 11.04
C TYR A 135 22.67 -20.58 10.92
N ASP A 136 23.74 -20.04 10.31
CA ASP A 136 23.84 -18.62 9.96
C ASP A 136 22.91 -18.27 8.79
N ASN A 137 22.65 -16.96 8.60
CA ASN A 137 21.88 -16.50 7.46
C ASN A 137 22.63 -16.78 6.14
N PRO A 138 22.12 -17.65 5.25
CA PRO A 138 22.83 -18.05 4.03
C PRO A 138 22.99 -16.90 3.03
N PHE A 139 22.21 -15.83 3.18
CA PHE A 139 22.29 -14.64 2.32
C PHE A 139 23.27 -13.57 2.85
N LEU A 140 23.79 -13.73 4.07
CA LEU A 140 24.75 -12.81 4.69
C LEU A 140 26.15 -13.41 4.86
N ALA A 141 26.27 -14.74 4.81
CA ALA A 141 27.52 -15.48 5.06
C ALA A 141 28.69 -15.17 4.08
N HIS A 142 28.47 -14.36 3.03
CA HIS A 142 29.47 -14.09 1.98
C HIS A 142 29.92 -12.62 1.87
N LYS A 143 29.56 -11.74 2.81
CA LYS A 143 29.92 -10.31 2.70
C LYS A 143 31.33 -9.92 3.18
N ASP A 144 32.10 -10.85 3.76
CA ASP A 144 33.42 -10.56 4.34
C ASP A 144 34.62 -10.99 3.46
N GLN A 145 34.46 -11.10 2.14
CA GLN A 145 35.55 -11.49 1.22
C GLN A 145 35.88 -10.49 0.09
N THR A 146 35.53 -9.20 0.24
CA THR A 146 35.97 -8.13 -0.69
C THR A 146 36.54 -6.94 0.03
#